data_AF-A0A7S2MPD9-F1
#
_entry.id   AF-A0A7S2MPD9-F1
#
_cell.length_a   1.000
_cell.length_b   1.000
_cell.length_c   1.000
_cell.angle_alpha   90.00
_cell.angle_beta   90.00
_cell.angle_gamma   90.00
#
_symmetry.space_group_name_H-M   'P 1'
#
loop_
_entity.id
_entity.type
_entity.pdbx_description
1 polymer ?
#
loop_
_entity_poly.entity_id
_entity_poly.type
_entity_poly.pdbx_seq_one_letter_code
_entity_poly.pdbx_strand_id
1 'polypeptide(L)'
;LPKGVVVSLLLPSDIRQAADAGSSKLMGADEWSSLLRDLGIIKEIGVRRSYLIFVLSRMAVIDENSKKGQANLTQISFEGFMEAIVRIATIKALPSDREMSRTGFQVPGEYIGALMNQGGVVYNRWLFMTQQKIRRNKVDPIWRRVDTFVMLLVSIIQFGIEKLPDGPSLLLRGSPDEQLSYEEVRRFFKHPTP
;
A
#
# COMPACT_ATOMS: atom_id res chain seq x y z
N LEU A 1 55.45 -19.88 -21.04
CA LEU A 1 55.07 -18.70 -20.21
C LEU A 1 54.40 -17.70 -21.14
N PRO A 2 53.07 -17.45 -21.01
CA PRO A 2 52.65 -16.18 -20.39
C PRO A 2 51.24 -16.14 -19.73
N LYS A 3 51.02 -15.04 -18.97
CA LYS A 3 49.77 -14.29 -18.67
C LYS A 3 48.70 -14.87 -17.72
N GLY A 4 48.90 -14.58 -16.44
CA GLY A 4 48.04 -13.69 -15.63
C GLY A 4 46.51 -13.83 -15.74
N VAL A 5 45.92 -14.62 -14.84
CA VAL A 5 44.52 -14.47 -14.44
C VAL A 5 44.51 -13.56 -13.21
N VAL A 6 44.04 -12.33 -13.39
CA VAL A 6 43.70 -11.45 -12.27
C VAL A 6 42.39 -11.96 -11.70
N VAL A 7 42.46 -12.70 -10.60
CA VAL A 7 41.31 -12.91 -9.73
C VAL A 7 41.08 -11.58 -9.02
N SER A 8 40.12 -10.80 -9.51
CA SER A 8 39.61 -9.63 -8.76
C SER A 8 38.99 -10.15 -7.46
N LEU A 9 39.79 -10.20 -6.42
CA LEU A 9 39.33 -10.31 -5.05
C LEU A 9 38.57 -9.02 -4.75
N LEU A 10 37.24 -9.12 -4.75
CA LEU A 10 36.35 -8.07 -4.25
C LEU A 10 36.88 -7.62 -2.89
N LEU A 11 37.26 -6.34 -2.79
CA LEU A 11 37.79 -5.79 -1.56
C LEU A 11 36.70 -5.84 -0.47
N PRO A 12 37.06 -6.03 0.80
CA PRO A 12 36.10 -6.09 1.92
C PRO A 12 35.20 -4.85 2.09
N SER A 13 35.45 -3.77 1.36
CA SER A 13 34.59 -2.60 1.27
C SER A 13 33.26 -2.88 0.56
N ASP A 14 33.22 -3.82 -0.38
CA ASP A 14 32.02 -4.09 -1.19
C ASP A 14 31.05 -5.05 -0.48
N ILE A 15 31.55 -5.84 0.47
CA ILE A 15 30.73 -6.70 1.35
C ILE A 15 30.06 -5.87 2.47
N ARG A 16 30.58 -4.67 2.77
CA ARG A 16 30.00 -3.79 3.80
C ARG A 16 28.71 -3.07 3.38
N GLN A 17 28.35 -3.05 2.09
CA GLN A 17 27.06 -2.51 1.66
C GLN A 17 25.91 -3.53 1.69
N ALA A 18 26.20 -4.83 1.74
CA ALA A 18 25.18 -5.88 1.76
C ALA A 18 24.68 -6.23 3.19
N ALA A 19 25.24 -5.62 4.24
CA ALA A 19 25.00 -5.98 5.63
C ALA A 19 24.50 -4.81 6.51
N ASP A 20 23.96 -3.74 5.90
CA ASP A 20 23.11 -2.75 6.57
C ASP A 20 21.63 -2.98 6.21
N ALA A 21 21.20 -4.24 6.10
CA ALA A 21 19.80 -4.65 6.16
C ALA A 21 19.20 -4.48 7.58
N GLY A 22 19.73 -3.51 8.33
CA GLY A 22 19.24 -3.08 9.62
C GLY A 22 18.11 -2.08 9.38
N SER A 23 16.88 -2.61 9.38
CA SER A 23 15.63 -1.93 9.77
C SER A 23 15.78 -0.40 9.95
N SER A 24 15.79 0.34 8.85
CA SER A 24 15.47 1.76 8.94
C SER A 24 14.05 1.83 9.48
N LYS A 25 13.87 2.41 10.67
CA LYS A 25 12.53 2.74 11.23
C LYS A 25 11.83 3.85 10.43
N LEU A 26 12.46 4.33 9.36
CA LEU A 26 12.01 5.42 8.52
C LEU A 26 11.68 4.90 7.12
N MET A 27 10.59 5.41 6.55
CA MET A 27 10.12 5.07 5.21
C MET A 27 10.40 6.22 4.24
N GLY A 28 11.04 5.91 3.11
CA GLY A 28 11.30 6.87 2.03
C GLY A 28 10.08 7.14 1.14
N ALA A 29 10.16 8.20 0.32
CA ALA A 29 9.09 8.55 -0.61
C ALA A 29 8.85 7.49 -1.69
N ASP A 30 9.91 6.81 -2.12
CA ASP A 30 9.83 5.72 -3.10
C ASP A 30 9.16 4.49 -2.51
N GLU A 31 9.55 4.09 -1.29
CA GLU A 31 8.91 3.00 -0.54
C GLU A 31 7.43 3.28 -0.30
N TRP A 32 7.09 4.51 0.10
CA TRP A 32 5.70 4.95 0.23
C TRP A 32 4.92 4.85 -1.09
N SER A 33 5.52 5.30 -2.19
CA SER A 33 4.88 5.27 -3.50
C SER A 33 4.70 3.85 -4.01
N SER A 34 5.67 2.97 -3.78
CA SER A 34 5.58 1.54 -4.09
C SER A 34 4.49 0.87 -3.26
N LEU A 35 4.46 1.09 -1.94
CA LEU A 35 3.42 0.58 -1.06
C LEU A 35 2.02 0.95 -1.56
N LEU A 36 1.76 2.22 -1.86
CA LEU A 36 0.43 2.64 -2.32
C LEU A 36 0.10 2.15 -3.74
N ARG A 37 1.10 1.92 -4.58
CA ARG A 37 0.92 1.33 -5.90
C ARG A 37 0.51 -0.13 -5.76
N ASP A 38 1.24 -0.86 -4.93
CA ASP A 38 1.03 -2.29 -4.69
C ASP A 38 -0.32 -2.53 -4.05
N LEU A 39 -0.76 -1.67 -3.13
CA LEU A 39 -2.10 -1.68 -2.54
C LEU A 39 -3.21 -1.18 -3.50
N GLY A 40 -2.88 -0.75 -4.72
CA GLY A 40 -3.84 -0.23 -5.70
C GLY A 40 -4.44 1.15 -5.37
N ILE A 41 -3.99 1.82 -4.31
CA ILE A 41 -4.53 3.09 -3.82
C ILE A 41 -4.23 4.26 -4.78
N ILE A 42 -3.04 4.26 -5.40
CA ILE A 42 -2.61 5.35 -6.29
C ILE A 42 -3.59 5.60 -7.44
N LYS A 43 -4.24 4.55 -7.97
CA LYS A 43 -5.19 4.67 -9.09
C LYS A 43 -6.37 5.59 -8.75
N GLU A 44 -6.79 5.62 -7.49
CA GLU A 44 -7.93 6.42 -7.05
C GLU A 44 -7.55 7.82 -6.58
N ILE A 45 -6.49 7.95 -5.79
CA ILE A 45 -6.12 9.24 -5.18
C ILE A 45 -5.17 10.06 -6.07
N GLY A 46 -4.44 9.40 -6.97
CA GLY A 46 -3.43 9.99 -7.83
C GLY A 46 -2.08 10.23 -7.15
N VAL A 47 -1.00 10.13 -7.94
CA VAL A 47 0.40 10.26 -7.49
C VAL A 47 0.68 11.60 -6.80
N ARG A 48 0.12 12.70 -7.31
CA ARG A 48 0.33 14.03 -6.72
C ARG A 48 -0.21 14.10 -5.29
N ARG A 49 -1.39 13.53 -5.03
CA ARG A 49 -2.00 13.55 -3.69
C ARG A 49 -1.29 12.60 -2.75
N SER A 50 -0.87 11.43 -3.23
CA SER A 50 -0.09 10.49 -2.40
C SER A 50 1.23 11.13 -1.92
N TYR A 51 1.92 11.85 -2.79
CA TYR A 51 3.15 12.55 -2.41
C TYR A 51 2.88 13.72 -1.44
N LEU A 52 1.79 14.47 -1.64
CA LEU A 52 1.41 15.53 -0.72
C LEU A 52 1.10 14.97 0.68
N ILE A 53 0.42 13.83 0.78
CA ILE A 53 0.18 13.15 2.05
C ILE A 53 1.51 12.77 2.72
N PHE A 54 2.44 12.18 1.98
CA PHE A 54 3.78 11.84 2.50
C PHE A 54 4.46 13.06 3.11
N VAL A 55 4.57 14.15 2.35
CA VAL A 55 5.24 15.38 2.79
C VAL A 55 4.57 15.97 4.04
N LEU A 56 3.24 15.99 4.07
CA LEU A 56 2.47 16.54 5.20
C LEU A 56 2.45 15.65 6.44
N SER A 57 2.90 14.40 6.33
CA SER A 57 2.94 13.46 7.45
C SER A 57 4.33 13.31 8.06
N ARG A 58 5.35 13.98 7.50
CA ARG A 58 6.68 14.04 8.11
C ARG A 58 6.64 14.87 9.38
N MET A 59 7.37 14.43 10.41
CA MET A 59 7.52 15.20 11.64
C MET A 59 8.34 16.48 11.37
N ALA A 60 7.94 17.59 11.98
CA ALA A 60 8.72 18.81 11.95
C ALA A 60 10.08 18.59 12.67
N VAL A 61 11.15 19.10 12.07
CA VAL A 61 12.50 18.99 12.60
C VAL A 61 12.96 20.37 13.07
N ILE A 62 13.47 20.45 14.31
CA ILE A 62 13.97 21.70 14.89
C ILE A 62 15.40 22.01 14.43
N ASP A 63 16.23 20.96 14.26
CA ASP A 63 17.61 21.09 13.77
C ASP A 63 17.81 20.28 12.48
N GLU A 64 17.71 21.00 11.37
CA GLU A 64 17.89 20.46 10.02
C GLU A 64 19.35 20.13 9.70
N ASN A 65 20.33 20.67 10.44
CA ASN A 65 21.75 20.43 10.16
C ASN A 65 22.26 19.10 10.74
N SER A 66 21.49 18.49 11.65
CA SER A 66 21.81 17.17 12.18
C SER A 66 21.52 16.06 11.14
N LYS A 67 22.33 14.98 11.14
CA LYS A 67 22.06 13.79 10.29
C LYS A 67 20.66 13.23 10.51
N LYS A 68 20.19 13.22 11.77
CA LYS A 68 18.84 12.78 12.15
C LYS A 68 17.77 13.73 11.59
N GLY A 69 18.04 15.03 11.59
CA GLY A 69 17.16 16.04 11.03
C GLY A 69 17.01 15.91 9.52
N GLN A 70 18.11 15.72 8.79
CA GLN A 70 18.09 15.47 7.34
C GLN A 70 17.32 14.19 6.96
N ALA A 71 17.46 13.12 7.74
CA ALA A 71 16.68 11.89 7.54
C ALA A 71 15.17 12.14 7.74
N ASN A 72 14.78 12.82 8.81
CA ASN A 72 13.37 13.16 9.09
C ASN A 72 12.78 14.18 8.10
N LEU A 73 13.63 14.99 7.46
CA LEU A 73 13.22 15.89 6.37
C LEU A 73 12.88 15.16 5.09
N THR A 74 13.36 13.93 4.89
CA THR A 74 13.23 13.19 3.62
C THR A 74 12.42 11.90 3.74
N GLN A 75 12.28 11.39 4.98
CA GLN A 75 11.62 10.13 5.31
C GLN A 75 10.56 10.33 6.40
N ILE A 76 9.58 9.43 6.48
CA ILE A 76 8.56 9.43 7.55
C ILE A 76 8.91 8.40 8.63
N SER A 77 8.70 8.74 9.90
CA SER A 77 8.74 7.78 11.01
C SER A 77 7.46 6.93 11.04
N PHE A 78 7.36 5.98 11.96
CA PHE A 78 6.14 5.21 12.18
C PHE A 78 4.93 6.10 12.53
N GLU A 79 5.12 7.11 13.37
CA GLU A 79 4.06 8.08 13.72
C GLU A 79 3.63 8.87 12.48
N GLY A 80 4.58 9.27 11.64
CA GLY A 80 4.28 9.91 10.35
C GLY A 80 3.57 8.98 9.38
N PHE A 81 3.90 7.69 9.39
CA PHE A 81 3.18 6.66 8.63
C PHE A 81 1.73 6.54 9.11
N MET A 82 1.49 6.47 10.43
CA MET A 82 0.13 6.43 10.99
C MET A 82 -0.68 7.69 10.63
N GLU A 83 -0.07 8.87 10.69
CA GLU A 83 -0.68 10.12 10.22
C GLU A 83 -1.03 10.08 8.73
N ALA A 84 -0.15 9.50 7.90
CA ALA A 84 -0.40 9.32 6.47
C ALA A 84 -1.60 8.38 6.21
N ILE A 85 -1.75 7.30 6.99
CA ILE A 85 -2.91 6.40 6.95
C ILE A 85 -4.20 7.15 7.27
N VAL A 86 -4.21 7.99 8.32
CA VAL A 86 -5.36 8.83 8.66
C VAL A 86 -5.70 9.78 7.51
N ARG A 87 -4.70 10.43 6.90
CA ARG A 87 -4.90 11.32 5.75
C ARG A 87 -5.39 10.60 4.50
N ILE A 88 -4.98 9.35 4.26
CA ILE A 88 -5.58 8.55 3.19
C ILE A 88 -7.04 8.26 3.50
N ALA A 89 -7.36 7.86 4.73
CA ALA A 89 -8.73 7.55 5.13
C ALA A 89 -9.69 8.74 4.94
N THR A 90 -9.22 9.99 4.99
CA THR A 90 -10.07 11.17 4.71
C THR A 90 -10.42 11.33 3.23
N ILE A 91 -9.53 10.94 2.30
CA ILE A 91 -9.72 11.19 0.86
C ILE A 91 -10.04 9.93 0.04
N LYS A 92 -9.73 8.74 0.54
CA LYS A 92 -9.99 7.46 -0.12
C LYS A 92 -11.50 7.21 -0.20
N ALA A 93 -11.97 6.71 -1.33
CA ALA A 93 -13.33 6.20 -1.40
C ALA A 93 -13.42 4.91 -0.57
N LEU A 94 -14.25 4.96 0.48
CA LEU A 94 -14.50 3.88 1.41
C LEU A 94 -16.01 3.69 1.52
N PRO A 95 -16.49 2.43 1.65
CA PRO A 95 -17.89 2.18 1.88
C PRO A 95 -18.31 2.76 3.24
N SER A 96 -19.52 3.31 3.29
CA SER A 96 -20.09 3.76 4.56
C SER A 96 -20.76 2.60 5.32
N ASP A 97 -20.87 2.73 6.64
CA ASP A 97 -21.58 1.75 7.48
C ASP A 97 -23.01 1.51 7.00
N ARG A 98 -23.67 2.57 6.53
CA ARG A 98 -25.02 2.49 5.96
C ARG A 98 -25.06 1.68 4.67
N GLU A 99 -24.04 1.81 3.81
CA GLU A 99 -23.95 1.03 2.56
C GLU A 99 -23.68 -0.45 2.86
N MET A 100 -22.73 -0.72 3.76
CA MET A 100 -22.40 -2.08 4.19
C MET A 100 -23.61 -2.77 4.86
N SER A 101 -24.28 -2.07 5.78
CA SER A 101 -25.47 -2.60 6.48
C SER A 101 -26.63 -2.91 5.52
N ARG A 102 -26.83 -2.09 4.48
CA ARG A 102 -27.89 -2.32 3.47
C ARG A 102 -27.64 -3.52 2.57
N THR A 103 -26.37 -3.84 2.36
CA THR A 103 -25.93 -4.91 1.45
C THR A 103 -25.57 -6.19 2.20
N GLY A 104 -25.48 -6.14 3.52
CA GLY A 104 -25.17 -7.28 4.38
C GLY A 104 -23.67 -7.57 4.49
N PHE A 105 -22.80 -6.76 3.90
CA PHE A 105 -21.36 -6.93 4.01
C PHE A 105 -20.85 -6.47 5.38
N GLN A 106 -19.94 -7.25 5.98
CA GLN A 106 -19.29 -6.89 7.24
C GLN A 106 -17.84 -6.42 7.02
N VAL A 107 -17.22 -6.87 5.93
CA VAL A 107 -15.83 -6.55 5.59
C VAL A 107 -15.78 -5.59 4.40
N PRO A 108 -15.06 -4.45 4.50
CA PRO A 108 -14.97 -3.47 3.41
C PRO A 108 -14.37 -4.03 2.12
N GLY A 109 -13.42 -4.97 2.24
CA GLY A 109 -12.85 -5.69 1.11
C GLY A 109 -13.92 -6.40 0.29
N GLU A 110 -14.76 -7.22 0.94
CA GLU A 110 -15.86 -7.96 0.31
C GLU A 110 -16.83 -7.05 -0.44
N TYR A 111 -17.21 -5.93 0.19
CA TYR A 111 -18.07 -4.93 -0.45
C TYR A 111 -17.44 -4.37 -1.73
N ILE A 112 -16.16 -3.97 -1.68
CA ILE A 112 -15.48 -3.34 -2.81
C ILE A 112 -15.32 -4.32 -3.97
N GLY A 113 -14.86 -5.55 -3.72
CA GLY A 113 -14.73 -6.47 -4.85
C GLY A 113 -16.07 -7.05 -5.30
N ALA A 114 -17.13 -7.07 -4.48
CA ALA A 114 -18.49 -7.29 -4.99
C ALA A 114 -18.91 -6.22 -6.00
N LEU A 115 -18.53 -4.94 -5.80
CA LEU A 115 -18.72 -3.89 -6.79
C LEU A 115 -17.86 -4.09 -8.04
N MET A 116 -16.61 -4.57 -7.88
CA MET A 116 -15.73 -4.86 -9.03
C MET A 116 -16.25 -6.04 -9.85
N ASN A 117 -16.78 -7.09 -9.22
CA ASN A 117 -17.38 -8.26 -9.87
C ASN A 117 -18.65 -7.91 -10.67
N GLN A 118 -19.37 -6.86 -10.27
CA GLN A 118 -20.50 -6.32 -11.05
C GLN A 118 -20.05 -5.51 -12.29
N GLY A 119 -18.75 -5.25 -12.42
CA GLY A 119 -18.12 -4.60 -13.56
C GLY A 119 -17.62 -3.18 -13.27
N GLY A 120 -16.63 -2.76 -14.05
CA GLY A 120 -15.94 -1.48 -13.87
C GLY A 120 -16.85 -0.25 -13.94
N VAL A 121 -17.96 -0.29 -14.69
CA VAL A 121 -18.93 0.82 -14.78
C VAL A 121 -19.63 1.05 -13.44
N VAL A 122 -20.03 -0.02 -12.75
CA VAL A 122 -20.68 0.06 -11.44
C VAL A 122 -19.70 0.59 -10.40
N TYR A 123 -18.47 0.06 -10.40
CA TYR A 123 -17.41 0.54 -9.53
C TYR A 123 -17.10 2.03 -9.74
N ASN A 124 -16.91 2.48 -10.98
CA ASN A 124 -16.61 3.87 -11.30
C ASN A 124 -17.75 4.81 -10.90
N ARG A 125 -19.01 4.39 -11.08
CA ARG A 125 -20.17 5.15 -10.62
C ARG A 125 -20.18 5.29 -9.09
N TRP A 126 -19.94 4.20 -8.36
CA TRP A 126 -19.83 4.25 -6.91
C TRP A 126 -18.67 5.18 -6.48
N LEU A 127 -17.50 5.04 -7.09
CA LEU A 127 -16.33 5.87 -6.82
C LEU A 127 -16.66 7.36 -6.97
N PHE A 128 -17.29 7.75 -8.09
CA PHE A 128 -17.72 9.12 -8.34
C PHE A 128 -18.69 9.64 -7.26
N MET A 129 -19.72 8.85 -6.92
CA MET A 129 -20.71 9.24 -5.91
C MET A 129 -20.08 9.39 -4.52
N THR A 130 -19.17 8.49 -4.16
CA THR A 130 -18.45 8.53 -2.88
C THR A 130 -17.52 9.75 -2.78
N GLN A 131 -16.81 10.11 -3.86
CA GLN A 131 -16.02 11.33 -3.90
C GLN A 131 -16.86 12.60 -3.72
N GLN A 132 -18.08 12.63 -4.27
CA GLN A 132 -19.01 13.75 -4.05
C GLN A 132 -19.47 13.83 -2.59
N LYS A 133 -19.69 12.69 -1.92
CA LYS A 133 -20.01 12.65 -0.48
C LYS A 133 -18.85 13.21 0.35
N ILE A 134 -17.60 12.84 0.04
CA ILE A 134 -16.39 13.35 0.71
C ILE A 134 -16.33 14.88 0.59
N ARG A 135 -16.50 15.43 -0.62
CA ARG A 135 -16.49 16.89 -0.84
C ARG A 135 -17.58 17.64 -0.06
N ARG A 136 -18.73 17.00 0.14
CA ARG A 136 -19.88 17.56 0.87
C ARG A 136 -19.83 17.25 2.37
N ASN A 137 -18.76 16.62 2.86
CA ASN A 137 -18.62 16.15 4.23
C ASN A 137 -19.81 15.28 4.70
N LYS A 138 -20.38 14.48 3.78
CA LYS A 138 -21.47 13.52 4.06
C LYS A 138 -20.93 12.10 4.16
N VAL A 139 -19.90 11.93 4.98
CA VAL A 139 -19.19 10.67 5.19
C VAL A 139 -19.19 10.30 6.67
N ASP A 140 -18.89 9.04 6.96
CA ASP A 140 -18.74 8.56 8.33
C ASP A 140 -17.62 9.31 9.08
N PRO A 141 -17.69 9.39 10.42
CA PRO A 141 -16.67 10.06 11.22
C PRO A 141 -15.28 9.45 11.00
N ILE A 142 -14.23 10.26 11.19
CA ILE A 142 -12.86 9.88 10.83
C ILE A 142 -12.39 8.57 11.50
N TRP A 143 -12.70 8.35 12.77
CA TRP A 143 -12.32 7.12 13.47
C TRP A 143 -12.88 5.87 12.78
N ARG A 144 -14.11 5.95 12.27
CA ARG A 144 -14.75 4.85 11.57
C ARG A 144 -14.18 4.65 10.16
N ARG A 145 -13.81 5.75 9.49
CA ARG A 145 -13.14 5.69 8.19
C ARG A 145 -11.74 5.09 8.30
N VAL A 146 -11.00 5.41 9.36
CA VAL A 146 -9.69 4.81 9.63
C VAL A 146 -9.83 3.31 9.86
N ASP A 147 -10.78 2.90 10.70
CA ASP A 147 -11.09 1.48 10.94
C ASP A 147 -11.45 0.73 9.64
N THR A 148 -12.36 1.30 8.84
CA THR A 148 -12.74 0.77 7.53
C THR A 148 -11.54 0.64 6.58
N PHE A 149 -10.65 1.63 6.58
CA PHE A 149 -9.46 1.62 5.75
C PHE A 149 -8.43 0.58 6.21
N VAL A 150 -8.19 0.45 7.51
CA VAL A 150 -7.31 -0.59 8.06
C VAL A 150 -7.86 -1.98 7.73
N MET A 151 -9.16 -2.20 7.88
CA MET A 151 -9.79 -3.47 7.50
C MET A 151 -9.67 -3.77 6.00
N LEU A 152 -9.73 -2.74 5.15
CA LEU A 152 -9.44 -2.88 3.73
C LEU A 152 -7.98 -3.26 3.47
N LEU A 153 -7.01 -2.63 4.16
CA LEU A 153 -5.59 -3.00 4.05
C LEU A 153 -5.35 -4.45 4.47
N VAL A 154 -5.97 -4.89 5.57
CA VAL A 154 -5.90 -6.29 6.02
C VAL A 154 -6.47 -7.22 4.95
N SER A 155 -7.61 -6.86 4.35
CA SER A 155 -8.21 -7.65 3.27
C SER A 155 -7.28 -7.75 2.05
N ILE A 156 -6.66 -6.64 1.65
CA ILE A 156 -5.68 -6.59 0.56
C ILE A 156 -4.48 -7.51 0.85
N ILE A 157 -3.95 -7.45 2.08
CA ILE A 157 -2.78 -8.24 2.47
C ILE A 157 -3.12 -9.73 2.54
N GLN A 158 -4.32 -10.08 3.04
CA GLN A 158 -4.75 -11.47 3.18
C GLN A 158 -5.06 -12.15 1.85
N PHE A 159 -5.62 -11.42 0.89
CA PHE A 159 -6.13 -12.01 -0.35
C PHE A 159 -5.30 -11.67 -1.58
N GLY A 160 -4.45 -10.65 -1.49
CA GLY A 160 -3.62 -10.20 -2.60
C GLY A 160 -4.37 -9.30 -3.59
N ILE A 161 -3.67 -8.94 -4.66
CA ILE A 161 -4.17 -8.07 -5.73
C ILE A 161 -3.87 -8.73 -7.07
N GLU A 162 -4.88 -8.83 -7.93
CA GLU A 162 -4.74 -9.32 -9.29
C GLU A 162 -4.35 -8.17 -10.20
N LYS A 163 -3.24 -8.31 -10.94
CA LYS A 163 -2.83 -7.33 -11.94
C LYS A 163 -3.61 -7.58 -13.23
N LEU A 164 -4.75 -6.92 -13.39
CA LEU A 164 -5.50 -6.93 -14.66
C LEU A 164 -4.92 -5.88 -15.64
N PRO A 165 -5.14 -6.03 -16.96
CA PRO A 165 -4.73 -5.05 -17.97
C PRO A 165 -5.28 -3.64 -17.72
N ASP A 166 -6.47 -3.56 -17.12
CA ASP A 166 -7.16 -2.31 -16.75
C ASP A 166 -6.74 -1.78 -15.37
N GLY A 167 -5.78 -2.43 -14.70
CA GLY A 167 -5.21 -2.05 -13.41
C GLY A 167 -5.46 -3.08 -12.29
N PRO A 168 -4.89 -2.87 -11.10
CA PRO A 168 -5.03 -3.79 -9.98
C PRO A 168 -6.49 -3.94 -9.55
N SER A 169 -6.97 -5.18 -9.42
CA SER A 169 -8.25 -5.53 -8.82
C SER A 169 -8.00 -6.31 -7.53
N LEU A 170 -8.83 -6.10 -6.53
CA LEU A 170 -8.72 -6.87 -5.29
C LEU A 170 -9.02 -8.33 -5.59
N LEU A 171 -8.07 -9.22 -5.28
CA LEU A 171 -8.41 -10.62 -5.15
C LEU A 171 -9.28 -10.69 -3.90
N LEU A 172 -10.55 -11.01 -4.07
CA LEU A 172 -11.42 -11.29 -2.94
C LEU A 172 -11.53 -12.80 -2.84
N ARG A 173 -10.84 -13.35 -1.85
CA ARG A 173 -11.01 -14.68 -1.25
C ARG A 173 -11.84 -15.66 -2.11
N GLY A 174 -11.15 -16.52 -2.86
CA GLY A 174 -11.53 -17.93 -2.84
C GLY A 174 -11.39 -18.44 -1.41
N SER A 175 -12.29 -19.32 -0.97
CA SER A 175 -12.49 -19.84 0.40
C SER A 175 -11.22 -19.86 1.30
N PRO A 176 -11.32 -19.64 2.63
CA PRO A 176 -10.20 -19.92 3.56
C PRO A 176 -9.58 -21.33 3.41
N ASP A 177 -10.25 -22.24 2.70
CA ASP A 177 -9.78 -23.58 2.33
C ASP A 177 -9.19 -23.72 0.92
N GLU A 178 -8.90 -22.64 0.19
CA GLU A 178 -7.98 -22.72 -0.97
C GLU A 178 -6.55 -22.90 -0.44
N GLN A 179 -6.32 -24.11 0.08
CA GLN A 179 -4.99 -24.67 0.26
C GLN A 179 -4.27 -24.52 -1.08
N LEU A 180 -3.23 -23.69 -1.12
CA LEU A 180 -2.28 -23.66 -2.24
C LEU A 180 -2.00 -25.11 -2.63
N SER A 181 -2.35 -25.48 -3.86
CA SER A 181 -2.09 -26.82 -4.32
C SER A 181 -0.60 -27.08 -4.25
N TYR A 182 -0.20 -28.33 -3.99
CA TYR A 182 1.21 -28.72 -3.96
C TYR A 182 1.96 -28.26 -5.22
N GLU A 183 1.27 -28.18 -6.35
CA GLU A 183 1.82 -27.73 -7.63
C GLU A 183 2.08 -26.22 -7.69
N GLU A 184 1.20 -25.41 -7.10
CA GLU A 184 1.37 -23.95 -7.00
C GLU A 184 2.53 -23.60 -6.06
N VAL A 185 2.60 -24.27 -4.91
CA VAL A 185 3.73 -24.15 -3.96
C VAL A 185 5.03 -24.52 -4.66
N ARG A 186 5.05 -25.64 -5.39
CA ARG A 186 6.25 -26.11 -6.11
C ARG A 186 6.64 -25.19 -7.27
N ARG A 187 5.68 -24.54 -7.95
CA ARG A 187 5.96 -23.52 -8.98
C ARG A 187 6.62 -22.30 -8.38
N PHE A 188 6.12 -21.82 -7.23
CA PHE A 188 6.70 -20.68 -6.53
C PHE A 188 8.15 -20.96 -6.11
N PHE A 189 8.44 -22.15 -5.57
CA PHE A 189 9.82 -22.53 -5.20
C PHE A 189 10.75 -22.75 -6.41
N LYS A 190 10.21 -23.12 -7.58
CA LYS A 190 11.02 -23.29 -8.79
C LYS A 190 11.36 -21.96 -9.47
N HIS A 191 10.46 -21.00 -9.42
CA HIS A 191 10.65 -19.67 -9.98
C HIS A 191 10.14 -18.63 -8.98
N PRO A 192 10.93 -18.32 -7.93
CA PRO A 192 10.60 -17.22 -7.05
C PRO A 192 10.61 -15.96 -7.92
N THR A 193 9.45 -15.34 -8.08
CA THR A 193 9.38 -14.06 -8.78
C THR A 193 10.06 -13.03 -7.86
N PRO A 194 11.02 -12.24 -8.36
CA PRO A 194 11.72 -11.24 -7.54
C PRO A 194 10.77 -10.14 -7.04
#